data_AF-A0AAN6QZJ9-F1
#
_entry.id   AF-A0AAN6QZJ9-F1
#
_cell.length_a   1.000
_cell.length_b   1.000
_cell.length_c   1.000
_cell.angle_alpha   90.00
_cell.angle_beta   90.00
_cell.angle_gamma   90.00
#
_symmetry.space_group_name_H-M   'P 1'
#
loop_
_entity.id
_entity.type
_entity.pdbx_description
1 polymer ?
#
loop_
_entity_poly.entity_id
_entity_poly.type
_entity_poly.pdbx_seq_one_letter_code
_entity_poly.pdbx_strand_id
1 'polypeptide(L)'
;MKFTAAIAGLFAIGAAAAPVAVAEGSEIEARNPGGINYVQNYNGGAANFKYNEGAGTYSANWNGNTDFVVGLGWSTGAARSITYSASYSAGGSGSYLSVYGWVNSPQVEYYIVENYGDYNPCSSGVTQLGSVYSDGSSYTVCTDQRTNQPSITGTSTFHQFWSVRQSKRNSGTVTVGNHFNYWRAHGNFGTSYNFQVFAVEAFNGQGSASVTVS
;
A
#
# COMPACT_ATOMS: atom_id res chain seq x y z
N MET A 1 37.43 -83.81 -39.46
CA MET A 1 37.44 -83.29 -38.07
C MET A 1 38.30 -82.04 -38.02
N LYS A 2 37.68 -80.88 -37.75
CA LYS A 2 38.17 -79.70 -37.00
C LYS A 2 37.29 -78.49 -37.39
N PHE A 3 36.70 -77.89 -36.35
CA PHE A 3 35.76 -76.76 -36.37
C PHE A 3 36.48 -75.41 -36.52
N THR A 4 35.66 -74.34 -36.56
CA THR A 4 35.89 -72.93 -36.11
C THR A 4 36.14 -71.93 -37.24
N ALA A 5 35.55 -70.73 -37.36
CA ALA A 5 34.37 -70.07 -36.79
C ALA A 5 34.09 -68.81 -37.64
N ALA A 6 32.87 -68.28 -37.54
CA ALA A 6 32.39 -67.04 -38.16
C ALA A 6 32.98 -65.77 -37.53
N ILE A 7 32.89 -64.64 -38.24
CA ILE A 7 32.48 -63.31 -37.73
C ILE A 7 31.97 -62.49 -38.92
N ALA A 8 30.71 -62.05 -38.81
CA ALA A 8 30.09 -61.08 -39.71
C ALA A 8 30.20 -59.68 -39.06
N GLY A 9 30.76 -58.70 -39.78
CA GLY A 9 30.84 -57.32 -39.35
C GLY A 9 29.65 -56.49 -39.87
N LEU A 10 28.80 -56.02 -38.96
CA LEU A 10 27.79 -55.00 -39.23
C LEU A 10 28.46 -53.61 -39.29
N PHE A 11 28.20 -52.84 -40.34
CA PHE A 11 28.47 -51.41 -40.38
C PHE A 11 27.31 -50.65 -39.71
N ALA A 12 27.59 -49.96 -38.61
CA ALA A 12 26.64 -49.04 -37.98
C ALA A 12 26.75 -47.65 -38.63
N ILE A 13 25.64 -47.13 -39.16
CA ILE A 13 25.52 -45.76 -39.65
C ILE A 13 25.18 -44.89 -38.43
N GLY A 14 26.09 -44.00 -38.04
CA GLY A 14 25.83 -43.01 -36.99
C GLY A 14 24.97 -41.88 -37.52
N ALA A 15 23.75 -41.74 -37.00
CA ALA A 15 22.94 -40.54 -37.19
C ALA A 15 23.37 -39.50 -36.13
N ALA A 16 23.90 -38.36 -36.59
CA ALA A 16 24.15 -37.22 -35.72
C ALA A 16 22.80 -36.55 -35.38
N ALA A 17 22.36 -36.68 -34.13
CA ALA A 17 21.23 -35.91 -33.63
C ALA A 17 21.67 -34.46 -33.40
N ALA A 18 21.10 -33.52 -34.16
CA ALA A 18 21.25 -32.09 -33.85
C ALA A 18 20.53 -31.78 -32.52
N PRO A 19 21.09 -30.91 -31.66
CA PRO A 19 20.41 -30.52 -30.44
C PRO A 19 19.10 -29.80 -30.79
N VAL A 20 17.99 -30.29 -30.25
CA VAL A 20 16.71 -29.57 -30.25
C VAL A 20 16.92 -28.32 -29.41
N ALA A 21 16.74 -27.14 -30.01
CA ALA A 21 16.69 -25.89 -29.26
C ALA A 21 15.52 -25.98 -28.28
N VAL A 22 15.81 -26.06 -26.99
CA VAL A 22 14.81 -25.92 -25.94
C VAL A 22 14.39 -24.45 -25.98
N ALA A 23 13.12 -24.20 -26.28
CA ALA A 23 12.56 -22.85 -26.17
C ALA A 23 12.80 -22.36 -24.74
N GLU A 24 13.55 -21.28 -24.59
CA GLU A 24 13.72 -20.61 -23.30
C GLU A 24 12.33 -20.21 -22.82
N GLY A 25 11.90 -20.81 -21.70
CA GLY A 25 10.64 -20.45 -21.06
C GLY A 25 10.67 -18.96 -20.73
N SER A 26 9.59 -18.25 -21.03
CA SER A 26 9.41 -16.86 -20.62
C SER A 26 9.75 -16.73 -19.13
N GLU A 27 10.70 -15.86 -18.79
CA GLU A 27 10.97 -15.55 -17.39
C GLU A 27 9.66 -15.11 -16.74
N ILE A 28 9.22 -15.84 -15.71
CA ILE A 28 8.05 -15.45 -14.93
C ILE A 28 8.49 -14.22 -14.13
N GLU A 29 8.08 -13.02 -14.57
CA GLU A 29 8.31 -11.80 -13.81
C GLU A 29 7.78 -11.98 -12.39
N ALA A 30 8.65 -11.76 -11.40
CA ALA A 30 8.26 -11.80 -10.00
C ALA A 30 7.18 -10.72 -9.76
N ARG A 31 6.00 -11.14 -9.29
CA ARG A 31 4.94 -10.21 -8.92
C ARG A 31 5.29 -9.48 -7.64
N ASN A 32 5.12 -8.16 -7.62
CA ASN A 32 5.24 -7.35 -6.40
C ASN A 32 4.33 -7.91 -5.28
N PRO A 33 4.73 -7.80 -3.99
CA PRO A 33 3.92 -8.24 -2.85
C PRO A 33 2.50 -7.64 -2.92
N GLY A 34 1.48 -8.46 -2.69
CA GLY A 34 0.08 -8.02 -2.74
C GLY A 34 -0.41 -7.48 -4.09
N GLY A 35 0.39 -7.56 -5.16
CA GLY A 35 0.12 -6.90 -6.43
C GLY A 35 0.28 -5.38 -6.39
N ILE A 36 1.15 -4.85 -5.51
CA ILE A 36 1.51 -3.43 -5.48
C ILE A 36 1.90 -2.96 -6.88
N ASN A 37 1.33 -1.85 -7.33
CA ASN A 37 1.55 -1.28 -8.66
C ASN A 37 1.41 0.26 -8.68
N TYR A 38 1.52 0.90 -7.52
CA TYR A 38 1.39 2.34 -7.38
C TYR A 38 2.31 2.89 -6.29
N VAL A 39 3.01 3.98 -6.64
CA VAL A 39 3.86 4.75 -5.73
C VAL A 39 3.20 6.09 -5.46
N GLN A 40 2.82 6.31 -4.20
CA GLN A 40 2.35 7.62 -3.74
C GLN A 40 3.57 8.48 -3.42
N ASN A 41 3.67 9.65 -4.07
CA ASN A 41 4.76 10.60 -3.85
C ASN A 41 4.27 12.05 -3.98
N TYR A 42 3.64 12.54 -2.92
CA TYR A 42 3.34 13.96 -2.75
C TYR A 42 4.42 14.58 -1.86
N ASN A 43 5.21 15.51 -2.42
CA ASN A 43 6.32 16.20 -1.74
C ASN A 43 7.38 15.28 -1.08
N GLY A 44 7.61 14.07 -1.59
CA GLY A 44 8.54 13.10 -0.96
C GLY A 44 9.99 13.56 -0.83
N GLY A 45 10.40 14.61 -1.55
CA GLY A 45 11.69 15.27 -1.33
C GLY A 45 11.84 15.86 0.09
N ALA A 46 10.74 16.32 0.70
CA ALA A 46 10.72 16.81 2.09
C ALA A 46 10.93 15.68 3.13
N ALA A 47 10.77 14.43 2.71
CA ALA A 47 10.83 13.25 3.56
C ALA A 47 11.95 12.29 3.17
N ASN A 48 12.90 12.68 2.32
CA ASN A 48 13.95 11.79 1.79
C ASN A 48 13.38 10.42 1.37
N PHE A 49 12.26 10.44 0.64
CA PHE A 49 11.47 9.25 0.33
C PHE A 49 12.25 8.28 -0.55
N LYS A 50 12.31 7.02 -0.13
CA LYS A 50 12.93 5.91 -0.87
C LYS A 50 11.99 4.72 -0.86
N TYR A 51 11.92 3.98 -1.97
CA TYR A 51 11.04 2.83 -2.10
C TYR A 51 11.64 1.71 -2.96
N ASN A 52 11.10 0.52 -2.81
CA ASN A 52 11.30 -0.64 -3.67
C ASN A 52 9.94 -1.35 -3.84
N GLU A 53 9.30 -1.13 -4.99
CA GLU A 53 7.98 -1.72 -5.30
C GLU A 53 8.02 -3.26 -5.30
N GLY A 54 9.06 -3.85 -5.87
CA GLY A 54 9.24 -5.31 -5.94
C GLY A 54 9.42 -5.97 -4.57
N ALA A 55 9.85 -5.21 -3.56
CA ALA A 55 9.94 -5.66 -2.17
C ALA A 55 8.75 -5.19 -1.32
N GLY A 56 7.87 -4.34 -1.83
CA GLY A 56 6.80 -3.71 -1.05
C GLY A 56 7.32 -2.84 0.09
N THR A 57 8.53 -2.28 -0.02
CA THR A 57 9.16 -1.52 1.07
C THR A 57 9.36 -0.05 0.72
N TYR A 58 9.25 0.81 1.73
CA TYR A 58 9.63 2.22 1.61
C TYR A 58 10.11 2.81 2.93
N SER A 59 10.76 3.97 2.86
CA SER A 59 11.21 4.73 4.02
C SER A 59 10.99 6.22 3.83
N ALA A 60 10.76 6.91 4.94
CA ALA A 60 10.67 8.36 5.04
C ALA A 60 11.50 8.85 6.23
N ASN A 61 12.18 9.97 6.09
CA ASN A 61 12.89 10.68 7.14
C ASN A 61 12.70 12.18 6.90
N TRP A 62 12.03 12.86 7.84
CA TRP A 62 11.62 14.25 7.69
C TRP A 62 12.08 15.09 8.87
N ASN A 63 12.32 16.36 8.59
CA ASN A 63 12.57 17.40 9.57
C ASN A 63 12.18 18.75 8.94
N GLY A 64 11.00 19.27 9.29
CA GLY A 64 10.50 20.52 8.71
C GLY A 64 8.98 20.63 8.77
N ASN A 65 8.44 21.62 8.05
CA ASN A 65 7.03 22.00 8.06
C ASN A 65 6.38 21.91 6.67
N THR A 66 6.91 21.05 5.81
CA THR A 66 6.34 20.79 4.49
C THR A 66 5.51 19.52 4.57
N ASP A 67 4.23 19.63 4.23
CA ASP A 67 3.34 18.49 4.12
C ASP A 67 3.81 17.53 3.01
N PHE A 68 3.87 16.25 3.32
CA PHE A 68 4.14 15.17 2.37
C PHE A 68 3.24 13.97 2.65
N VAL A 69 2.93 13.22 1.60
CA VAL A 69 2.23 11.93 1.70
C VAL A 69 2.94 10.96 0.78
N VAL A 70 3.57 9.93 1.35
CA VAL A 70 4.37 8.95 0.61
C VAL A 70 4.04 7.52 1.01
N GLY A 71 4.07 6.59 0.06
CA GLY A 71 3.73 5.19 0.34
C GLY A 71 3.65 4.31 -0.91
N LEU A 72 3.25 3.06 -0.68
CA LEU A 72 3.07 2.04 -1.72
C LEU A 72 1.69 1.41 -1.64
N GLY A 73 1.16 0.97 -2.78
CA GLY A 73 -0.10 0.25 -2.84
C GLY A 73 -0.58 0.03 -4.26
N TRP A 74 -1.85 0.37 -4.51
CA TRP A 74 -2.57 0.02 -5.72
C TRP A 74 -3.12 1.24 -6.43
N SER A 75 -3.04 1.24 -7.75
CA SER A 75 -3.58 2.30 -8.62
C SER A 75 -5.11 2.39 -8.60
N THR A 76 -5.78 1.34 -8.15
CA THR A 76 -7.22 1.32 -7.90
C THR A 76 -7.50 0.70 -6.54
N GLY A 77 -8.25 1.41 -5.70
CA GLY A 77 -8.68 1.01 -4.38
C GLY A 77 -9.68 -0.14 -4.43
N ALA A 78 -9.77 -0.87 -3.32
CA ALA A 78 -10.79 -1.88 -3.11
C ALA A 78 -10.99 -2.06 -1.60
N ALA A 79 -12.03 -2.81 -1.23
CA ALA A 79 -12.22 -3.33 0.12
C ALA A 79 -11.25 -4.50 0.43
N ARG A 80 -9.98 -4.37 0.05
CA ARG A 80 -8.93 -5.38 0.27
C ARG A 80 -8.40 -5.29 1.70
N SER A 81 -7.96 -6.41 2.26
CA SER A 81 -7.14 -6.38 3.47
C SER A 81 -5.72 -5.97 3.11
N ILE A 82 -5.13 -5.07 3.88
CA ILE A 82 -3.76 -4.58 3.68
C ILE A 82 -2.93 -4.99 4.88
N THR A 83 -1.87 -5.77 4.68
CA THR A 83 -0.95 -6.15 5.75
C THR A 83 0.29 -5.28 5.69
N TYR A 84 0.75 -4.82 6.84
CA TYR A 84 1.92 -3.97 6.94
C TYR A 84 2.74 -4.26 8.19
N SER A 85 4.01 -3.88 8.14
CA SER A 85 4.89 -3.81 9.31
C SER A 85 5.79 -2.59 9.19
N ALA A 86 5.94 -1.83 10.28
CA ALA A 86 6.69 -0.59 10.28
C ALA A 86 7.53 -0.41 11.54
N SER A 87 8.66 0.27 11.38
CA SER A 87 9.26 1.10 12.43
C SER A 87 8.83 2.54 12.18
N TYR A 88 8.20 3.17 13.17
CA TYR A 88 7.61 4.51 13.03
C TYR A 88 7.90 5.34 14.29
N SER A 89 8.59 6.46 14.10
CA SER A 89 9.00 7.38 15.16
C SER A 89 8.60 8.81 14.79
N ALA A 90 7.52 9.30 15.41
CA ALA A 90 6.91 10.59 15.09
C ALA A 90 6.29 11.27 16.33
N GLY A 91 6.74 10.95 17.55
CA GLY A 91 6.03 11.28 18.79
C GLY A 91 5.73 12.78 19.02
N GLY A 92 6.53 13.69 18.45
CA GLY A 92 6.32 15.14 18.51
C GLY A 92 6.14 15.78 17.13
N SER A 93 5.59 15.03 16.18
CA SER A 93 5.35 15.47 14.80
C SER A 93 3.87 15.30 14.48
N GLY A 94 3.31 16.27 13.77
CA GLY A 94 2.03 16.12 13.10
C GLY A 94 2.19 15.14 11.95
N SER A 95 1.92 13.86 12.22
CA SER A 95 2.23 12.75 11.31
C SER A 95 1.32 11.55 11.52
N TYR A 96 1.05 10.81 10.45
CA TYR A 96 0.21 9.61 10.44
C TYR A 96 0.92 8.43 9.78
N LEU A 97 0.64 7.24 10.31
CA LEU A 97 0.88 5.94 9.69
C LEU A 97 -0.49 5.32 9.38
N SER A 98 -0.85 5.20 8.10
CA SER A 98 -2.24 4.92 7.73
C SER A 98 -2.42 4.20 6.40
N VAL A 99 -3.58 3.54 6.24
CA VAL A 99 -4.13 3.34 4.90
C VAL A 99 -4.69 4.68 4.43
N TYR A 100 -4.31 5.10 3.22
CA TYR A 100 -4.68 6.36 2.60
C TYR A 100 -5.20 6.13 1.18
N GLY A 101 -6.16 6.93 0.73
CA GLY A 101 -6.58 6.91 -0.66
C GLY A 101 -7.79 7.79 -0.94
N TRP A 102 -8.31 7.66 -2.16
CA TRP A 102 -9.38 8.52 -2.66
C TRP A 102 -10.53 7.74 -3.29
N VAL A 103 -11.72 8.33 -3.25
CA VAL A 103 -12.89 7.98 -4.05
C VAL A 103 -13.15 9.13 -5.03
N ASN A 104 -13.44 8.80 -6.29
CA ASN A 104 -13.68 9.81 -7.33
C ASN A 104 -15.05 10.50 -7.18
N SER A 105 -16.11 9.75 -6.86
CA SER A 105 -17.47 10.27 -6.77
C SER A 105 -18.31 9.56 -5.70
N PRO A 106 -18.90 10.29 -4.73
CA PRO A 106 -18.52 11.66 -4.37
C PRO A 106 -17.01 11.74 -4.08
N GLN A 107 -16.39 12.89 -4.34
CA GLN A 107 -14.96 13.02 -4.11
C GLN A 107 -14.68 12.95 -2.60
N VAL A 108 -13.89 11.94 -2.21
CA VAL A 108 -13.55 11.67 -0.82
C VAL A 108 -12.08 11.34 -0.72
N GLU A 109 -11.42 11.93 0.26
CA GLU A 109 -10.12 11.50 0.77
C GLU A 109 -10.35 10.68 2.04
N TYR A 110 -9.66 9.56 2.23
CA TYR A 110 -9.89 8.70 3.39
C TYR A 110 -8.61 8.20 4.05
N TYR A 111 -8.73 7.96 5.36
CA TYR A 111 -7.66 7.52 6.22
C TYR A 111 -8.14 6.44 7.21
N ILE A 112 -7.36 5.37 7.32
CA ILE A 112 -7.42 4.43 8.44
C ILE A 112 -6.10 4.54 9.18
N VAL A 113 -6.08 5.37 10.22
CA VAL A 113 -4.89 5.76 10.98
C VAL A 113 -4.58 4.70 12.02
N GLU A 114 -3.46 4.00 11.83
CA GLU A 114 -2.99 2.93 12.72
C GLU A 114 -2.09 3.44 13.83
N ASN A 115 -1.31 4.49 13.54
CA ASN A 115 -0.54 5.25 14.50
C ASN A 115 -0.44 6.73 14.04
N TYR A 116 -0.21 7.62 14.98
CA TYR A 116 -0.02 9.05 14.72
C TYR A 116 0.90 9.66 15.77
N GLY A 117 1.50 10.80 15.44
CA GLY A 117 2.33 11.57 16.35
C GLY A 117 1.52 12.38 17.37
N ASP A 118 1.69 13.70 17.36
CA ASP A 118 1.09 14.60 18.35
C ASP A 118 -0.30 15.11 17.96
N TYR A 119 -0.73 14.90 16.71
CA TYR A 119 -2.00 15.38 16.20
C TYR A 119 -2.97 14.23 15.92
N ASN A 120 -4.12 14.25 16.59
CA ASN A 120 -5.25 13.34 16.31
C ASN A 120 -6.28 14.06 15.42
N PRO A 121 -6.55 13.58 14.19
CA PRO A 121 -7.42 14.28 13.25
C PRO A 121 -8.89 14.29 13.69
N CYS A 122 -9.30 13.42 14.62
CA CYS A 122 -10.66 13.41 15.16
C CYS A 122 -10.82 14.23 16.46
N SER A 123 -9.83 15.05 16.85
CA SER A 123 -9.86 15.76 18.15
C SER A 123 -10.71 17.04 18.15
N SER A 124 -10.78 17.78 17.04
CA SER A 124 -11.48 19.07 16.97
C SER A 124 -11.79 19.46 15.52
N GLY A 125 -12.78 20.34 15.33
CA GLY A 125 -13.12 20.87 14.00
C GLY A 125 -13.72 19.86 13.02
N VAL A 126 -14.20 18.71 13.53
CA VAL A 126 -14.75 17.60 12.72
C VAL A 126 -16.14 17.20 13.21
N THR A 127 -16.88 16.53 12.34
CA THR A 127 -18.13 15.83 12.70
C THR A 127 -17.81 14.42 13.18
N GLN A 128 -18.21 14.08 14.41
CA GLN A 128 -18.05 12.72 14.95
C GLN A 128 -19.12 11.77 14.37
N LEU A 129 -18.70 10.60 13.91
CA LEU A 129 -19.56 9.56 13.35
C LEU A 129 -19.65 8.30 14.24
N GLY A 130 -19.05 8.33 15.43
CA GLY A 130 -19.05 7.23 16.38
C GLY A 130 -17.77 6.39 16.31
N SER A 131 -17.92 5.06 16.37
CA SER A 131 -16.78 4.15 16.40
C SER A 131 -17.04 2.84 15.67
N VAL A 132 -16.01 2.30 15.01
CA VAL A 132 -16.04 0.97 14.38
C VAL A 132 -15.00 0.05 15.03
N TYR A 133 -15.36 -1.20 15.30
CA TYR A 133 -14.41 -2.21 15.78
C TYR A 133 -13.85 -3.00 14.59
N SER A 134 -12.53 -3.06 14.46
CA SER A 134 -11.85 -3.88 13.46
C SER A 134 -10.46 -4.29 13.95
N ASP A 135 -10.01 -5.47 13.53
CA ASP A 135 -8.61 -5.89 13.70
C ASP A 135 -8.07 -5.73 15.14
N GLY A 136 -8.90 -6.06 16.14
CA GLY A 136 -8.55 -6.06 17.56
C GLY A 136 -8.62 -4.70 18.28
N SER A 137 -9.10 -3.63 17.66
CA SER A 137 -9.28 -2.34 18.34
C SER A 137 -10.52 -1.59 17.86
N SER A 138 -11.00 -0.68 18.71
CA SER A 138 -11.97 0.32 18.30
C SER A 138 -11.25 1.47 17.57
N TYR A 139 -11.91 2.01 16.56
CA TYR A 139 -11.49 3.19 15.83
C TYR A 139 -12.51 4.29 16.07
N THR A 140 -12.05 5.47 16.49
CA THR A 140 -12.89 6.67 16.47
C THR A 140 -13.12 7.07 15.02
N VAL A 141 -14.36 7.34 14.62
CA VAL A 141 -14.71 7.68 13.25
C VAL A 141 -15.21 9.12 13.19
N CYS A 142 -14.65 9.92 12.29
CA CYS A 142 -15.06 11.30 12.07
C CYS A 142 -14.96 11.69 10.58
N THR A 143 -15.56 12.83 10.25
CA THR A 143 -15.53 13.42 8.90
C THR A 143 -15.44 14.94 8.95
N ASP A 144 -14.87 15.53 7.90
CA ASP A 144 -14.80 16.98 7.68
C ASP A 144 -15.01 17.28 6.19
N GLN A 145 -15.36 18.53 5.85
CA GLN A 145 -15.42 19.01 4.48
C GLN A 145 -14.25 19.97 4.20
N ARG A 146 -13.41 19.59 3.24
CA ARG A 146 -12.33 20.42 2.73
C ARG A 146 -12.88 21.29 1.61
N THR A 147 -12.95 22.61 1.80
CA THR A 147 -13.48 23.54 0.80
C THR A 147 -12.35 24.19 0.00
N ASN A 148 -12.40 24.05 -1.33
CA ASN A 148 -11.42 24.60 -2.27
C ASN A 148 -9.96 24.27 -1.87
N GLN A 149 -9.71 23.00 -1.54
CA GLN A 149 -8.38 22.51 -1.14
C GLN A 149 -7.72 21.70 -2.26
N PRO A 150 -6.39 21.53 -2.23
CA PRO A 150 -5.69 20.61 -3.12
C PRO A 150 -6.28 19.19 -3.06
N SER A 151 -6.40 18.55 -4.22
CA SER A 151 -7.00 17.21 -4.38
C SER A 151 -6.43 16.48 -5.59
N ILE A 152 -6.85 15.23 -5.78
CA ILE A 152 -6.52 14.42 -6.97
C ILE A 152 -7.04 15.00 -8.29
N THR A 153 -7.88 16.03 -8.26
CA THR A 153 -8.39 16.74 -9.45
C THR A 153 -7.97 18.21 -9.47
N GLY A 154 -6.86 18.57 -8.82
CA GLY A 154 -6.37 19.94 -8.72
C GLY A 154 -6.86 20.62 -7.46
N THR A 155 -7.82 21.53 -7.57
CA THR A 155 -8.45 22.22 -6.43
C THR A 155 -9.95 21.94 -6.45
N SER A 156 -10.49 21.43 -5.35
CA SER A 156 -11.91 21.07 -5.28
C SER A 156 -12.44 21.09 -3.84
N THR A 157 -13.74 20.84 -3.71
CA THR A 157 -14.40 20.63 -2.43
C THR A 157 -14.74 19.15 -2.27
N PHE A 158 -14.25 18.54 -1.19
CA PHE A 158 -14.37 17.10 -0.95
C PHE A 158 -14.53 16.80 0.54
N HIS A 159 -15.03 15.61 0.86
CA HIS A 159 -15.09 15.14 2.24
C HIS A 159 -13.84 14.34 2.60
N GLN A 160 -13.44 14.44 3.87
CA GLN A 160 -12.49 13.52 4.47
C GLN A 160 -13.22 12.51 5.35
N PHE A 161 -12.82 11.24 5.30
CA PHE A 161 -13.28 10.20 6.22
C PHE A 161 -12.11 9.61 6.99
N TRP A 162 -12.24 9.57 8.31
CA TRP A 162 -11.19 9.12 9.21
C TRP A 162 -11.69 7.96 10.05
N SER A 163 -10.88 6.90 10.14
CA SER A 163 -10.93 5.91 11.22
C SER A 163 -9.62 6.00 11.98
N VAL A 164 -9.64 6.40 13.25
CA VAL A 164 -8.43 6.59 14.07
C VAL A 164 -8.36 5.54 15.15
N ARG A 165 -7.36 4.65 15.07
CA ARG A 165 -7.20 3.52 15.99
C ARG A 165 -6.96 4.01 17.41
N GLN A 166 -7.75 3.51 18.37
CA GLN A 166 -7.60 3.89 19.78
C GLN A 166 -6.37 3.24 20.41
N SER A 167 -6.09 1.97 20.09
CA SER A 167 -4.87 1.29 20.48
C SER A 167 -3.86 1.31 19.33
N LYS A 168 -3.02 2.36 19.32
CA LYS A 168 -1.98 2.61 18.30
C LYS A 168 -1.11 1.36 18.08
N ARG A 169 -0.78 1.04 16.82
CA ARG A 169 0.11 -0.07 16.47
C ARG A 169 0.94 0.22 15.22
N ASN A 170 2.07 -0.46 15.09
CA ASN A 170 3.00 -0.30 13.97
C ASN A 170 3.04 -1.49 13.01
N SER A 171 2.24 -2.52 13.24
CA SER A 171 2.13 -3.67 12.34
C SER A 171 0.78 -4.36 12.49
N GLY A 172 0.37 -5.06 11.45
CA GLY A 172 -0.84 -5.87 11.44
C GLY A 172 -1.53 -5.84 10.09
N THR A 173 -2.77 -6.31 10.09
CA THR A 173 -3.66 -6.27 8.93
C THR A 173 -4.77 -5.27 9.17
N VAL A 174 -5.05 -4.43 8.18
CA VAL A 174 -6.21 -3.54 8.14
C VAL A 174 -7.25 -4.16 7.23
N THR A 175 -8.38 -4.57 7.79
CA THR A 175 -9.52 -5.08 7.01
C THR A 175 -10.32 -3.89 6.48
N VAL A 176 -9.86 -3.28 5.38
CA VAL A 176 -10.40 -2.01 4.84
C VAL A 176 -11.91 -2.07 4.61
N GLY A 177 -12.44 -3.23 4.21
CA GLY A 177 -13.88 -3.44 4.04
C GLY A 177 -14.72 -3.07 5.26
N ASN A 178 -14.24 -3.33 6.49
CA ASN A 178 -14.97 -2.98 7.71
C ASN A 178 -15.16 -1.46 7.84
N HIS A 179 -14.11 -0.70 7.55
CA HIS A 179 -14.12 0.76 7.58
C HIS A 179 -14.99 1.34 6.47
N PHE A 180 -14.82 0.85 5.24
CA PHE A 180 -15.63 1.29 4.09
C PHE A 180 -17.11 1.02 4.31
N ASN A 181 -17.48 -0.13 4.90
CA ASN A 181 -18.88 -0.44 5.23
C ASN A 181 -19.44 0.54 6.25
N TYR A 182 -18.68 0.87 7.30
CA TYR A 182 -19.10 1.81 8.31
C TYR A 182 -19.30 3.22 7.75
N TRP A 183 -18.34 3.71 6.95
CA TRP A 183 -18.41 5.05 6.34
C TRP A 183 -19.58 5.18 5.38
N ARG A 184 -19.91 4.16 4.60
CA ARG A 184 -21.10 4.14 3.73
C ARG A 184 -22.41 4.17 4.51
N ALA A 185 -22.44 3.57 5.69
CA ALA A 185 -23.64 3.55 6.53
C ALA A 185 -23.87 4.87 7.28
N HIS A 186 -22.82 5.69 7.47
CA HIS A 186 -22.86 6.90 8.31
C HIS A 186 -22.46 8.18 7.58
N GLY A 187 -22.27 8.13 6.26
CA GLY A 187 -21.88 9.30 5.48
C GLY A 187 -21.90 9.05 3.98
N ASN A 188 -21.57 10.10 3.22
CA ASN A 188 -21.56 10.07 1.77
C ASN A 188 -20.24 9.49 1.22
N PHE A 189 -20.03 8.18 1.41
CA PHE A 189 -18.85 7.45 0.94
C PHE A 189 -19.19 6.62 -0.31
N GLY A 190 -18.47 6.81 -1.41
CA GLY A 190 -18.71 6.11 -2.67
C GLY A 190 -17.93 4.80 -2.84
N THR A 191 -18.15 4.13 -3.98
CA THR A 191 -17.43 2.90 -4.36
C THR A 191 -16.58 3.06 -5.63
N SER A 192 -16.52 4.27 -6.19
CA SER A 192 -15.68 4.59 -7.35
C SER A 192 -14.26 4.94 -6.89
N TYR A 193 -13.48 3.94 -6.49
CA TYR A 193 -12.15 4.13 -5.90
C TYR A 193 -11.10 4.66 -6.91
N ASN A 194 -10.28 5.60 -6.47
CA ASN A 194 -9.01 6.00 -7.10
C ASN A 194 -7.87 5.18 -6.47
N PHE A 195 -6.63 5.68 -6.38
CA PHE A 195 -5.53 4.97 -5.73
C PHE A 195 -5.79 4.67 -4.25
N GLN A 196 -5.11 3.66 -3.74
CA GLN A 196 -5.09 3.27 -2.32
C GLN A 196 -3.70 2.79 -1.94
N VAL A 197 -3.12 3.35 -0.88
CA VAL A 197 -1.77 3.04 -0.43
C VAL A 197 -1.74 2.85 1.08
N PHE A 198 -0.70 2.16 1.57
CA PHE A 198 -0.26 2.33 2.93
C PHE A 198 0.77 3.46 2.96
N ALA A 199 0.49 4.53 3.70
CA ALA A 199 1.19 5.80 3.63
C ALA A 199 1.76 6.25 4.98
N VAL A 200 2.82 7.06 4.87
CA VAL A 200 3.29 7.96 5.91
C VAL A 200 3.01 9.38 5.44
N GLU A 201 2.37 10.16 6.30
CA GLU A 201 2.14 11.59 6.11
C GLU A 201 2.79 12.36 7.26
N ALA A 202 3.39 13.52 6.99
CA ALA A 202 3.70 14.49 8.02
C ALA A 202 3.72 15.91 7.47
N PHE A 203 3.34 16.87 8.32
CA PHE A 203 3.20 18.29 7.96
C PHE A 203 3.92 19.24 8.90
N ASN A 204 4.49 18.74 10.01
CA ASN A 204 5.38 19.50 10.87
C ASN A 204 6.31 18.58 11.68
N GLY A 205 7.35 19.17 12.27
CA GLY A 205 8.23 18.48 13.20
C GLY A 205 9.23 17.54 12.51
N GLN A 206 9.65 16.51 13.22
CA GLN A 206 10.65 15.56 12.74
C GLN A 206 10.26 14.11 13.06
N GLY A 207 10.72 13.19 12.23
CA GLY A 207 10.49 11.78 12.45
C GLY A 207 11.06 10.90 11.35
N SER A 208 10.87 9.61 11.51
CA SER A 208 11.27 8.61 10.52
C SER A 208 10.34 7.41 10.50
N ALA A 209 10.28 6.76 9.34
CA ALA A 209 9.52 5.56 9.12
C ALA A 209 10.25 4.61 8.17
N SER A 210 10.16 3.31 8.43
CA SER A 210 10.47 2.25 7.47
C SER A 210 9.32 1.28 7.48
N VAL A 211 8.74 1.02 6.31
CA VAL A 211 7.47 0.31 6.16
C VAL A 211 7.60 -0.79 5.11
N THR A 212 7.01 -1.94 5.41
CA THR A 212 6.77 -3.05 4.46
C THR A 212 5.27 -3.23 4.30
N VAL A 213 4.80 -3.40 3.07
CA VAL A 213 3.40 -3.58 2.67
C VAL A 213 3.25 -4.85 1.85
N SER A 214 2.18 -5.61 2.08
CA SER A 214 1.86 -6.86 1.38
C SER A 214 0.36 -7.13 1.31
#